data_AF-A0A4Z0A7Z4-F1
#
_entry.id   AF-A0A4Z0A7Z4-F1
#
_cell.length_a   1.000
_cell.length_b   1.000
_cell.length_c   1.000
_cell.angle_alpha   90.00
_cell.angle_beta   90.00
_cell.angle_gamma   90.00
#
_symmetry.space_group_name_H-M   'P 1'
#
loop_
_entity.id
_entity.type
_entity.pdbx_description
1 polymer ?
#
loop_
_entity_poly.entity_id
_entity_poly.type
_entity_poly.pdbx_seq_one_letter_code
_entity_poly.pdbx_strand_id
1 'polypeptide(L)'
;MRLALMRSPPTRAAPARGRRRRGSSRGGGGGSEGEEREACRHTEGQLEHLILERKLTAVDQKIVGWIQYQNRKLDDTAKVVTQDSLTSVIQAMVKPPRREALHQVYSSMFWEEKVKPKATADWEEAKRNVNIVEGEQAPQWIDYAAKTAYHLFSNESAEVKDAVQAEVDSRYEMAMEEYRRSFVDVPQSDRDKKTAMKSAYPGLQPLADALAERFGCYVSIDMTGPSLENEDVIGGLR
;
A
#
# COMPACT_ATOMS: atom_id res chain seq x y z
N MET A 1 37.22 20.32 6.61
CA MET A 1 37.75 20.05 5.25
C MET A 1 37.89 18.56 5.05
N ARG A 2 36.96 17.92 4.33
CA ARG A 2 37.05 16.51 3.90
C ARG A 2 36.71 16.46 2.42
N LEU A 3 37.64 15.93 1.65
CA LEU A 3 37.65 15.86 0.19
C LEU A 3 36.52 14.97 -0.33
N ALA A 4 35.81 15.49 -1.33
CA ALA A 4 34.84 14.78 -2.15
C ALA A 4 35.56 13.90 -3.18
N LEU A 5 35.31 12.59 -3.16
CA LEU A 5 35.68 11.69 -4.23
C LEU A 5 34.50 11.59 -5.22
N MET A 6 34.58 12.36 -6.30
CA MET A 6 33.69 12.22 -7.46
C MET A 6 34.01 10.90 -8.18
N ARG A 7 33.02 10.01 -8.27
CA ARG A 7 33.06 8.84 -9.16
C ARG A 7 32.34 9.19 -10.46
N SER A 8 33.07 9.14 -11.56
CA SER A 8 32.57 9.31 -12.92
C SER A 8 31.62 8.17 -13.32
N PRO A 9 30.58 8.42 -14.14
CA PRO A 9 29.70 7.38 -14.64
C PRO A 9 30.32 6.59 -15.82
N PRO A 10 29.99 5.30 -15.98
CA PRO A 10 30.49 4.49 -17.08
C PRO A 10 29.80 4.81 -18.42
N THR A 11 30.64 5.00 -19.44
CA THR A 11 30.32 5.25 -20.85
C THR A 11 29.54 4.07 -21.45
N ARG A 12 28.32 4.34 -21.95
CA ARG A 12 27.46 3.34 -22.60
C ARG A 12 27.92 3.16 -24.05
N ALA A 13 28.55 2.02 -24.36
CA ALA A 13 28.92 1.65 -25.73
C ALA A 13 27.68 1.26 -26.55
N ALA A 14 27.51 1.86 -27.72
CA ALA A 14 26.45 1.54 -28.68
C ALA A 14 26.86 0.34 -29.56
N PRO A 15 25.98 -0.63 -29.84
CA PRO A 15 26.29 -1.70 -30.78
C PRO A 15 26.12 -1.25 -32.24
N ALA A 16 27.12 -1.65 -33.04
CA ALA A 16 27.32 -1.31 -34.44
C ALA A 16 26.27 -1.95 -35.37
N ARG A 17 25.90 -1.18 -36.41
CA ARG A 17 25.05 -1.61 -37.52
C ARG A 17 25.78 -2.65 -38.39
N GLY A 18 25.32 -3.90 -38.35
CA GLY A 18 25.77 -4.98 -39.23
C GLY A 18 25.07 -4.94 -40.59
N ARG A 19 25.85 -4.82 -41.67
CA ARG A 19 25.43 -4.81 -43.08
C ARG A 19 24.83 -6.14 -43.53
N ARG A 20 23.77 -6.04 -44.34
CA ARG A 20 23.27 -7.09 -45.24
C ARG A 20 24.37 -7.60 -46.17
N ARG A 21 24.52 -8.92 -46.29
CA ARG A 21 25.06 -9.57 -47.50
C ARG A 21 24.11 -10.68 -47.94
N ARG A 22 23.57 -10.51 -49.16
CA ARG A 22 22.95 -11.58 -49.94
C ARG A 22 24.05 -12.53 -50.41
N GLY A 23 23.87 -13.82 -50.15
CA GLY A 23 24.66 -14.90 -50.74
C GLY A 23 23.69 -15.93 -51.31
N SER A 24 23.70 -16.06 -52.62
CA SER A 24 22.97 -17.05 -53.40
C SER A 24 23.86 -18.28 -53.58
N SER A 25 23.37 -19.47 -53.26
CA SER A 25 23.83 -20.69 -53.91
C SER A 25 22.80 -21.81 -53.78
N ARG A 26 22.29 -22.23 -54.94
CA ARG A 26 21.61 -23.51 -55.19
C ARG A 26 22.57 -24.68 -54.91
N GLY A 27 22.05 -25.76 -54.34
CA GLY A 27 22.68 -27.09 -54.36
C GLY A 27 21.75 -28.07 -53.65
N GLY A 28 21.18 -29.02 -54.41
CA GLY A 28 20.16 -29.94 -53.93
C GLY A 28 20.70 -31.06 -53.03
N GLY A 29 19.78 -31.68 -52.32
CA GLY A 29 19.99 -32.91 -51.56
C GLY A 29 18.67 -33.29 -50.93
N GLY A 30 17.92 -34.19 -51.58
CA GLY A 30 16.65 -34.67 -51.07
C GLY A 30 16.85 -35.61 -49.87
N GLY A 31 15.93 -35.53 -48.92
CA GLY A 31 15.69 -36.55 -47.90
C GLY A 31 16.05 -36.15 -46.47
N SER A 32 15.27 -35.27 -45.83
CA SER A 32 15.14 -35.19 -44.35
C SER A 32 14.16 -34.11 -43.82
N GLU A 33 13.26 -33.55 -44.65
CA GLU A 33 12.45 -32.37 -44.23
C GLU A 33 11.48 -32.63 -43.05
N GLY A 34 11.24 -33.89 -42.68
CA GLY A 34 10.47 -34.27 -41.49
C GLY A 34 11.28 -34.21 -40.19
N GLU A 35 12.49 -34.78 -40.16
CA GLU A 35 13.32 -34.87 -38.96
C GLU A 35 13.97 -33.54 -38.57
N GLU A 36 14.37 -32.71 -39.54
CA GLU A 36 14.95 -31.39 -39.24
C GLU A 36 13.92 -30.40 -38.67
N ARG A 37 12.63 -30.54 -39.04
CA ARG A 37 11.55 -29.71 -38.50
C ARG A 37 11.12 -30.11 -37.09
N GLU A 38 11.37 -31.35 -36.67
CA GLU A 38 11.16 -31.79 -35.29
C GLU A 38 12.36 -31.45 -34.40
N ALA A 39 13.60 -31.58 -34.90
CA ALA A 39 14.80 -31.17 -34.18
C ALA A 39 14.85 -29.65 -33.89
N CYS A 40 14.41 -28.81 -34.83
CA CYS A 40 14.30 -27.36 -34.61
C CYS A 40 13.24 -26.99 -33.56
N ARG A 41 12.10 -27.70 -33.51
CA ARG A 41 11.07 -27.45 -32.48
C ARG A 41 11.50 -27.91 -31.09
N HIS A 42 12.24 -29.01 -31.01
CA HIS A 42 12.73 -29.51 -29.73
C HIS A 42 13.79 -28.59 -29.10
N THR A 43 14.64 -27.97 -29.92
CA THR A 43 15.67 -27.02 -29.48
C THR A 43 15.09 -25.64 -29.12
N GLU A 44 14.05 -25.17 -29.83
CA GLU A 44 13.31 -23.94 -29.46
C GLU A 44 12.62 -24.09 -28.09
N GLY A 45 11.95 -25.23 -27.83
CA GLY A 45 11.32 -25.49 -26.53
C GLY A 45 12.32 -25.59 -25.36
N GLN A 46 13.51 -26.14 -25.61
CA GLN A 46 14.60 -26.17 -24.60
C GLN A 46 15.16 -24.77 -24.31
N LEU A 47 15.25 -23.91 -25.34
CA LEU A 47 15.72 -22.53 -25.17
C LEU A 47 14.72 -21.69 -24.36
N GLU A 48 13.43 -21.84 -24.61
CA GLU A 48 12.36 -21.15 -23.86
C GLU A 48 12.35 -21.57 -22.39
N HIS A 49 12.52 -22.86 -22.10
CA HIS A 49 12.61 -23.38 -20.74
C HIS A 49 13.81 -22.77 -19.98
N LEU A 50 14.99 -22.74 -20.59
CA LEU A 50 16.20 -22.15 -19.99
C LEU A 50 16.08 -20.63 -19.77
N ILE A 51 15.36 -19.93 -20.65
CA ILE A 51 15.07 -18.50 -20.48
C ILE A 51 14.12 -18.28 -19.29
N LEU A 52 13.11 -19.13 -19.13
CA LEU A 52 12.18 -19.05 -18.00
C LEU A 52 12.87 -19.37 -16.67
N GLU A 53 13.69 -20.41 -16.60
CA GLU A 53 14.46 -20.75 -15.39
C GLU A 53 15.43 -19.61 -14.99
N ARG A 54 16.08 -18.96 -15.96
CA ARG A 54 16.94 -17.80 -15.70
C ARG A 54 16.16 -16.59 -15.21
N LYS A 55 14.93 -16.37 -15.71
CA LYS A 55 14.07 -15.29 -15.23
C LYS A 55 13.57 -15.57 -13.81
N LEU A 56 13.20 -16.82 -13.51
CA LEU A 56 12.74 -17.24 -12.20
C LEU A 56 13.84 -17.07 -11.15
N THR A 57 15.03 -17.59 -11.42
CA THR A 57 16.21 -17.45 -10.54
C THR A 57 16.62 -15.99 -10.34
N ALA A 58 16.50 -15.14 -11.36
CA ALA A 58 16.76 -13.70 -11.22
C ALA A 58 15.70 -12.99 -10.34
N VAL A 59 14.45 -13.46 -10.34
CA VAL A 59 13.40 -12.95 -9.44
C VAL A 59 13.66 -13.43 -8.02
N ASP A 60 14.01 -14.71 -7.83
CA ASP A 60 14.34 -15.28 -6.52
C ASP A 60 15.52 -14.56 -5.88
N GLN A 61 16.59 -14.28 -6.64
CA GLN A 61 17.73 -13.51 -6.14
C GLN A 61 17.35 -12.08 -5.75
N LYS A 62 16.40 -11.44 -6.46
CA LYS A 62 15.89 -10.11 -6.08
C LYS A 62 15.05 -10.17 -4.81
N ILE A 63 14.22 -11.19 -4.65
CA ILE A 63 13.42 -11.42 -3.44
C ILE A 63 14.34 -11.68 -2.25
N VAL A 64 15.33 -12.56 -2.39
CA VAL A 64 16.32 -12.85 -1.34
C VAL A 64 17.13 -11.60 -0.99
N GLY A 65 17.59 -10.84 -1.98
CA GLY A 65 18.32 -9.58 -1.75
C GLY A 65 17.46 -8.51 -1.06
N TRP A 66 16.17 -8.42 -1.41
CA TRP A 66 15.23 -7.52 -0.75
C TRP A 66 14.95 -7.93 0.70
N ILE A 67 14.74 -9.22 0.97
CA ILE A 67 14.55 -9.76 2.33
C ILE A 67 15.80 -9.52 3.18
N GLN A 68 17.00 -9.80 2.65
CA GLN A 68 18.26 -9.55 3.36
C GLN A 68 18.48 -8.05 3.64
N TYR A 69 18.10 -7.16 2.71
CA TYR A 69 18.14 -5.72 2.93
C TYR A 69 17.17 -5.25 4.02
N GLN A 70 15.95 -5.78 4.05
CA GLN A 70 14.98 -5.48 5.11
C GLN A 70 15.45 -6.01 6.46
N ASN A 71 15.94 -7.25 6.53
CA ASN A 71 16.47 -7.85 7.76
C ASN A 71 17.69 -7.10 8.29
N ARG A 72 18.59 -6.64 7.41
CA ARG A 72 19.75 -5.84 7.82
C ARG A 72 19.35 -4.46 8.34
N LYS A 73 18.29 -3.85 7.79
CA LYS A 73 17.69 -2.63 8.37
C LYS A 73 17.08 -2.91 9.75
N LEU A 74 16.44 -4.07 9.90
CA LEU A 74 15.84 -4.50 11.17
C LEU A 74 16.92 -4.77 12.23
N ASP A 75 18.05 -5.38 11.89
CA ASP A 75 19.17 -5.66 12.81
C ASP A 75 19.86 -4.38 13.31
N ASP A 76 20.00 -3.36 12.47
CA ASP A 76 20.53 -2.05 12.88
C ASP A 76 19.54 -1.30 13.79
N THR A 77 18.23 -1.55 13.67
CA THR A 77 17.20 -1.03 14.60
C THR A 77 17.00 -1.90 15.85
N ALA A 78 17.28 -3.20 15.78
CA ALA A 78 17.04 -4.16 16.87
C ALA A 78 18.06 -4.06 18.01
N LYS A 79 19.13 -3.28 17.85
CA LYS A 79 20.08 -2.97 18.94
C LYS A 79 19.53 -1.96 19.96
N VAL A 80 18.35 -1.37 19.72
CA VAL A 80 17.64 -0.50 20.67
C VAL A 80 16.18 -0.93 20.73
N VAL A 81 15.92 -2.13 21.25
CA VAL A 81 14.57 -2.53 21.67
C VAL A 81 14.38 -2.04 23.10
N THR A 82 14.31 -0.72 23.26
CA THR A 82 13.66 -0.08 24.42
C THR A 82 12.15 -0.11 24.20
N GLN A 83 11.35 0.22 25.21
CA GLN A 83 9.88 0.30 25.15
C GLN A 83 9.35 1.10 23.93
N ASP A 84 10.18 1.95 23.32
CA ASP A 84 9.96 2.67 22.06
C ASP A 84 9.82 1.75 20.82
N SER A 85 10.35 0.52 20.85
CA SER A 85 10.32 -0.40 19.71
C SER A 85 8.93 -0.99 19.46
N LEU A 86 8.15 -1.23 20.52
CA LEU A 86 6.80 -1.75 20.40
C LEU A 86 5.84 -0.63 19.96
N THR A 87 6.00 0.57 20.54
CA THR A 87 5.29 1.77 20.09
C THR A 87 5.61 2.12 18.64
N SER A 88 6.86 2.00 18.19
CA SER A 88 7.24 2.23 16.79
C SER A 88 6.75 1.14 15.84
N VAL A 89 6.66 -0.13 16.28
CA VAL A 89 6.00 -1.20 15.52
C VAL A 89 4.50 -0.94 15.40
N ILE A 90 3.83 -0.52 16.49
CA ILE A 90 2.41 -0.18 16.49
C ILE A 90 2.15 1.08 15.64
N GLN A 91 2.99 2.11 15.72
CA GLN A 91 2.93 3.29 14.84
C GLN A 91 3.20 2.94 13.37
N ALA A 92 4.04 1.93 13.10
CA ALA A 92 4.24 1.43 11.74
C ALA A 92 3.01 0.66 11.21
N MET A 93 2.23 0.05 12.09
CA MET A 93 0.99 -0.67 11.73
C MET A 93 -0.23 0.27 11.61
N VAL A 94 -0.37 1.24 12.52
CA VAL A 94 -1.50 2.19 12.54
C VAL A 94 -1.08 3.48 11.84
N LYS A 95 -1.46 3.62 10.57
CA LYS A 95 -1.12 4.80 9.77
C LYS A 95 -1.71 6.08 10.40
N PRO A 96 -0.94 7.18 10.46
CA PRO A 96 -1.45 8.45 10.94
C PRO A 96 -2.64 8.91 10.08
N PRO A 97 -3.59 9.65 10.67
CA PRO A 97 -4.70 10.23 9.91
C PRO A 97 -4.14 11.12 8.80
N ARG A 98 -4.86 11.16 7.67
CA ARG A 98 -4.52 12.01 6.54
C ARG A 98 -5.30 13.31 6.63
N ARG A 99 -4.71 14.39 6.12
CA ARG A 99 -5.43 15.65 5.90
C ARG A 99 -6.55 15.40 4.88
N GLU A 100 -7.77 15.81 5.23
CA GLU A 100 -8.91 15.78 4.32
C GLU A 100 -8.68 16.73 3.13
N ALA A 101 -9.26 16.41 1.98
CA ALA A 101 -9.17 17.32 0.85
C ALA A 101 -10.10 18.53 1.06
N LEU A 102 -9.64 19.73 0.67
CA LEU A 102 -10.38 20.97 0.91
C LEU A 102 -11.83 20.94 0.40
N HIS A 103 -12.05 20.36 -0.79
CA HIS A 103 -13.39 20.25 -1.38
C HIS A 103 -14.31 19.30 -0.58
N GLN A 104 -13.76 18.32 0.15
CA GLN A 104 -14.54 17.43 1.01
C GLN A 104 -15.04 18.17 2.25
N VAL A 105 -14.16 18.96 2.89
CA VAL A 105 -14.55 19.80 4.03
C VAL A 105 -15.52 20.89 3.58
N TYR A 106 -15.26 21.55 2.46
CA TYR A 106 -16.21 22.50 1.84
C TYR A 106 -17.58 21.85 1.60
N SER A 107 -17.60 20.63 1.05
CA SER A 107 -18.83 19.88 0.85
C SER A 107 -19.56 19.62 2.17
N SER A 108 -18.84 19.32 3.25
CA SER A 108 -19.46 19.12 4.58
C SER A 108 -20.05 20.41 5.16
N MET A 109 -19.40 21.55 4.95
CA MET A 109 -19.82 22.84 5.51
C MET A 109 -21.01 23.44 4.75
N PHE A 110 -21.02 23.34 3.41
CA PHE A 110 -21.99 23.99 2.53
C PHE A 110 -22.86 22.99 1.77
N TRP A 111 -23.06 21.79 2.32
CA TRP A 111 -23.80 20.71 1.67
C TRP A 111 -25.22 21.14 1.27
N GLU A 112 -26.03 21.54 2.24
CA GLU A 112 -27.44 21.85 2.03
C GLU A 112 -27.63 23.18 1.27
N GLU A 113 -26.74 24.16 1.49
CA GLU A 113 -26.89 25.50 0.92
C GLU A 113 -26.43 25.60 -0.54
N LYS A 114 -25.29 25.00 -0.89
CA LYS A 114 -24.62 25.23 -2.18
C LYS A 114 -24.46 23.95 -3.00
N VAL A 115 -23.95 22.89 -2.39
CA VAL A 115 -23.51 21.70 -3.12
C VAL A 115 -24.69 20.84 -3.56
N LYS A 116 -25.59 20.47 -2.65
CA LYS A 116 -26.73 19.57 -2.92
C LYS A 116 -27.70 20.14 -3.95
N PRO A 117 -28.13 21.42 -3.91
CA PRO A 117 -29.03 21.97 -4.92
C PRO A 117 -28.42 21.91 -6.32
N LYS A 118 -27.15 22.29 -6.46
CA LYS A 118 -26.45 22.30 -7.74
C LYS A 118 -26.16 20.88 -8.25
N ALA A 119 -25.67 20.01 -7.37
CA ALA A 119 -25.42 18.61 -7.74
C ALA A 119 -26.70 17.91 -8.19
N THR A 120 -27.84 18.20 -7.54
CA THR A 120 -29.15 17.62 -7.92
C THR A 120 -29.57 18.08 -9.30
N ALA A 121 -29.39 19.36 -9.62
CA ALA A 121 -29.66 19.88 -10.95
C ALA A 121 -28.76 19.24 -12.02
N ASP A 122 -27.44 19.19 -11.78
CA ASP A 122 -26.46 18.62 -12.71
C ASP A 122 -26.70 17.12 -12.94
N TRP A 123 -27.13 16.40 -11.90
CA TRP A 123 -27.48 14.98 -11.99
C TRP A 123 -28.76 14.71 -12.77
N GLU A 124 -29.82 15.49 -12.53
CA GLU A 124 -31.08 15.34 -13.26
C GLU A 124 -30.89 15.67 -14.75
N GLU A 125 -30.02 16.63 -15.08
CA GLU A 125 -29.62 16.91 -16.45
C GLU A 125 -28.82 15.75 -17.05
N ALA A 126 -27.81 15.25 -16.33
CA ALA A 126 -27.01 14.13 -16.77
C ALA A 126 -27.88 12.89 -17.05
N LYS A 127 -28.79 12.55 -16.12
CA LYS A 127 -29.71 11.41 -16.21
C LYS A 127 -30.58 11.45 -17.47
N ARG A 128 -30.98 12.63 -17.94
CA ARG A 128 -31.75 12.79 -19.19
C ARG A 128 -30.90 12.56 -20.44
N ASN A 129 -29.59 12.77 -20.34
CA ASN A 129 -28.64 12.71 -21.46
C ASN A 129 -27.82 11.41 -21.50
N VAL A 130 -27.96 10.50 -20.53
CA VAL A 130 -27.21 9.24 -20.53
C VAL A 130 -27.82 8.25 -21.53
N ASN A 131 -27.18 8.13 -22.69
CA ASN A 131 -27.28 6.92 -23.51
C ASN A 131 -26.28 5.91 -22.98
N ILE A 132 -26.71 5.01 -22.08
CA ILE A 132 -25.84 3.96 -21.55
C ILE A 132 -25.54 2.99 -22.70
N VAL A 133 -24.29 3.03 -23.19
CA VAL A 133 -23.79 2.05 -24.15
C VAL A 133 -23.59 0.72 -23.43
N GLU A 134 -23.91 -0.38 -24.11
CA GLU A 134 -23.82 -1.73 -23.55
C GLU A 134 -22.40 -2.02 -23.06
N GLY A 135 -22.23 -2.17 -21.74
CA GLY A 135 -20.95 -2.45 -21.07
C GLY A 135 -20.36 -1.32 -20.23
N GLU A 136 -20.88 -0.09 -20.31
CA GLU A 136 -20.42 1.01 -19.45
C GLU A 136 -21.18 1.06 -18.11
N GLN A 137 -20.46 1.33 -17.02
CA GLN A 137 -21.10 1.57 -15.72
C GLN A 137 -21.89 2.87 -15.76
N ALA A 138 -23.14 2.80 -15.30
CA ALA A 138 -23.96 3.99 -15.17
C ALA A 138 -23.25 5.01 -14.26
N PRO A 139 -23.27 6.31 -14.60
CA PRO A 139 -22.69 7.34 -13.75
C PRO A 139 -23.30 7.29 -12.35
N GLN A 140 -22.51 7.52 -11.32
CA GLN A 140 -22.99 7.51 -9.94
C GLN A 140 -23.25 8.94 -9.44
N TRP A 141 -24.34 9.11 -8.69
CA TRP A 141 -24.69 10.38 -8.03
C TRP A 141 -23.52 10.98 -7.23
N ILE A 142 -22.78 10.13 -6.52
CA ILE A 142 -21.66 10.54 -5.65
C ILE A 142 -20.56 11.24 -6.46
N ASP A 143 -20.28 10.77 -7.68
CA ASP A 143 -19.26 11.37 -8.55
C ASP A 143 -19.67 12.78 -8.99
N TYR A 144 -20.95 13.01 -9.25
CA TYR A 144 -21.48 14.33 -9.59
C TYR A 144 -21.42 15.28 -8.40
N ALA A 145 -21.79 14.82 -7.20
CA ALA A 145 -21.68 15.60 -5.99
C ALA A 145 -20.23 16.01 -5.71
N ALA A 146 -19.28 15.07 -5.82
CA ALA A 146 -17.85 15.35 -5.61
C ALA A 146 -17.29 16.34 -6.64
N LYS A 147 -17.60 16.18 -7.93
CA LYS A 147 -17.22 17.12 -8.99
C LYS A 147 -17.81 18.50 -8.76
N THR A 148 -19.09 18.57 -8.39
CA THR A 148 -19.79 19.84 -8.11
C THR A 148 -19.14 20.58 -6.95
N ALA A 149 -18.86 19.87 -5.85
CA ALA A 149 -18.17 20.44 -4.70
C ALA A 149 -16.78 20.99 -5.07
N TYR A 150 -16.02 20.26 -5.87
CA TYR A 150 -14.72 20.71 -6.36
C TYR A 150 -14.82 21.99 -7.22
N HIS A 151 -15.76 22.02 -8.17
CA HIS A 151 -15.97 23.19 -9.03
C HIS A 151 -16.46 24.41 -8.24
N LEU A 152 -17.39 24.24 -7.32
CA LEU A 152 -17.87 25.32 -6.47
C LEU A 152 -16.74 25.88 -5.61
N PHE A 153 -15.99 25.01 -4.92
CA PHE A 153 -14.85 25.42 -4.10
C PHE A 153 -13.79 26.16 -4.92
N SER A 154 -13.49 25.71 -6.14
CA SER A 154 -12.50 26.36 -7.02
C SER A 154 -12.88 27.80 -7.36
N ASN A 155 -14.19 28.08 -7.48
CA ASN A 155 -14.73 29.39 -7.84
C ASN A 155 -15.09 30.28 -6.63
N GLU A 156 -14.92 29.79 -5.40
CA GLU A 156 -15.20 30.56 -4.20
C GLU A 156 -14.19 31.69 -3.96
N SER A 157 -14.61 32.64 -3.13
CA SER A 157 -13.78 33.76 -2.68
C SER A 157 -12.58 33.27 -1.86
N ALA A 158 -11.53 34.10 -1.79
CA ALA A 158 -10.36 33.79 -0.97
C ALA A 158 -10.72 33.62 0.51
N GLU A 159 -11.63 34.46 1.02
CA GLU A 159 -12.10 34.40 2.42
C GLU A 159 -12.73 33.04 2.77
N VAL A 160 -13.57 32.51 1.89
CA VAL A 160 -14.20 31.19 2.09
C VAL A 160 -13.17 30.07 1.98
N LYS A 161 -12.20 30.18 1.05
CA LYS A 161 -11.12 29.20 0.91
C LYS A 161 -10.24 29.16 2.16
N ASP A 162 -9.91 30.32 2.73
CA ASP A 162 -9.11 30.43 3.94
C ASP A 162 -9.87 29.86 5.15
N ALA A 163 -11.18 30.12 5.26
CA ALA A 163 -12.02 29.55 6.31
C ALA A 163 -12.08 28.01 6.22
N VAL A 164 -12.22 27.44 5.02
CA VAL A 164 -12.21 25.99 4.80
C VAL A 164 -10.84 25.39 5.12
N GLN A 165 -9.75 26.09 4.77
CA GLN A 165 -8.40 25.64 5.10
C GLN A 165 -8.19 25.61 6.63
N ALA A 166 -8.62 26.64 7.34
CA ALA A 166 -8.57 26.68 8.80
C ALA A 166 -9.36 25.53 9.45
N GLU A 167 -10.53 25.20 8.90
CA GLU A 167 -11.33 24.05 9.34
C GLU A 167 -10.63 22.71 9.06
N VAL A 168 -10.00 22.54 7.89
CA VAL A 168 -9.20 21.34 7.58
C VAL A 168 -8.05 21.16 8.58
N ASP A 169 -7.32 22.25 8.87
CA ASP A 169 -6.20 22.20 9.81
C ASP A 169 -6.68 21.88 11.23
N SER A 170 -7.79 22.48 11.67
CA SER A 170 -8.44 22.20 12.96
C SER A 170 -8.84 20.73 13.09
N ARG A 171 -9.58 20.19 12.11
CA ARG A 171 -9.99 18.77 12.11
C ARG A 171 -8.81 17.82 12.11
N TYR A 172 -7.78 18.15 11.32
CA TYR A 172 -6.55 17.36 11.27
C TYR A 172 -5.82 17.36 12.60
N GLU A 173 -5.73 18.51 13.28
CA GLU A 173 -5.08 18.63 14.58
C GLU A 173 -5.84 17.86 15.67
N MET A 174 -7.17 17.92 15.66
CA MET A 174 -8.02 17.09 16.55
C MET A 174 -7.81 15.59 16.29
N ALA A 175 -7.83 15.15 15.04
CA ALA A 175 -7.62 13.75 14.68
C ALA A 175 -6.20 13.27 15.03
N MET A 176 -5.19 14.13 14.87
CA MET A 176 -3.81 13.84 15.27
C MET A 176 -3.66 13.77 16.79
N GLU A 177 -4.38 14.60 17.55
CA GLU A 177 -4.38 14.54 19.00
C GLU A 177 -5.03 13.25 19.51
N GLU A 178 -6.17 12.85 18.94
CA GLU A 178 -6.81 11.57 19.23
C GLU A 178 -5.90 10.40 18.83
N TYR A 179 -5.28 10.46 17.66
CA TYR A 179 -4.28 9.48 17.21
C TYR A 179 -3.16 9.36 18.24
N ARG A 180 -2.57 10.47 18.72
CA ARG A 180 -1.52 10.44 19.76
C ARG A 180 -2.00 9.81 21.05
N ARG A 181 -3.22 10.13 21.50
CA ARG A 181 -3.82 9.54 22.72
C ARG A 181 -4.07 8.05 22.57
N SER A 182 -4.48 7.59 21.39
CA SER A 182 -4.80 6.18 21.13
C SER A 182 -3.61 5.21 21.32
N PHE A 183 -2.36 5.70 21.28
CA PHE A 183 -1.16 4.90 21.59
C PHE A 183 -0.73 4.96 23.06
N VAL A 184 -1.33 5.85 23.85
CA VAL A 184 -0.97 6.12 25.25
C VAL A 184 -2.08 5.68 26.21
N ASP A 185 -3.33 5.61 25.74
CA ASP A 185 -4.48 5.23 26.54
C ASP A 185 -4.45 3.73 26.89
N VAL A 186 -3.75 3.43 27.98
CA VAL A 186 -3.91 2.19 28.73
C VAL A 186 -5.38 2.08 29.15
N PRO A 187 -6.08 0.97 28.87
CA PRO A 187 -7.47 0.80 29.26
C PRO A 187 -7.65 1.04 30.77
N GLN A 188 -8.43 2.06 31.12
CA GLN A 188 -8.55 2.53 32.52
C GLN A 188 -9.59 1.74 33.32
N SER A 189 -10.54 1.08 32.66
CA SER A 189 -11.56 0.24 33.31
C SER A 189 -11.49 -1.22 32.85
N ASP A 190 -12.00 -2.15 33.65
CA ASP A 190 -12.07 -3.57 33.27
C ASP A 190 -12.96 -3.81 32.05
N ARG A 191 -13.97 -2.96 31.85
CA ARG A 191 -14.80 -2.98 30.64
C ARG A 191 -13.96 -2.60 29.41
N ASP A 192 -13.12 -1.58 29.53
CA ASP A 192 -12.25 -1.14 28.45
C ASP A 192 -11.16 -2.18 28.16
N LYS A 193 -10.58 -2.80 29.20
CA LYS A 193 -9.63 -3.92 29.06
C LYS A 193 -10.26 -5.10 28.30
N LYS A 194 -11.45 -5.55 28.72
CA LYS A 194 -12.18 -6.64 28.03
C LYS A 194 -12.52 -6.28 26.59
N THR A 195 -12.87 -5.02 26.32
CA THR A 195 -13.16 -4.54 24.97
C THR A 195 -11.89 -4.49 24.11
N ALA A 196 -10.80 -3.95 24.63
CA ALA A 196 -9.50 -3.91 23.95
C ALA A 196 -8.97 -5.31 23.64
N MET A 197 -9.06 -6.26 24.57
CA MET A 197 -8.69 -7.66 24.33
C MET A 197 -9.51 -8.29 23.21
N LYS A 198 -10.84 -8.09 23.22
CA LYS A 198 -11.72 -8.59 22.15
C LYS A 198 -11.40 -7.96 20.79
N SER A 199 -11.07 -6.67 20.77
CA SER A 199 -10.71 -5.94 19.55
C SER A 199 -9.32 -6.30 19.02
N ALA A 200 -8.39 -6.76 19.87
CA ALA A 200 -7.06 -7.20 19.46
C ALA A 200 -7.09 -8.58 18.76
N TYR A 201 -8.00 -9.46 19.18
CA TYR A 201 -8.07 -10.84 18.70
C TYR A 201 -8.13 -10.98 17.16
N PRO A 202 -9.01 -10.24 16.42
CA PRO A 202 -9.04 -10.30 14.95
C PRO A 202 -7.74 -9.88 14.27
N GLY A 203 -6.91 -9.06 14.91
CA GLY A 203 -5.61 -8.63 14.37
C GLY A 203 -4.48 -9.60 14.70
N LEU A 204 -4.56 -10.27 15.85
CA LEU A 204 -3.51 -11.19 16.32
C LEU A 204 -3.61 -12.57 15.68
N GLN A 205 -4.81 -13.04 15.35
CA GLN A 205 -4.99 -14.36 14.73
C GLN A 205 -4.25 -14.47 13.37
N PRO A 206 -4.43 -13.55 12.41
CA PRO A 206 -3.71 -13.62 11.14
C PRO A 206 -2.19 -13.49 11.30
N LEU A 207 -1.73 -12.75 12.32
CA LEU A 207 -0.30 -12.64 12.62
C LEU A 207 0.25 -13.97 13.14
N ALA A 208 -0.45 -14.63 14.06
CA ALA A 208 -0.07 -15.94 14.57
C ALA A 208 -0.03 -16.98 13.45
N ASP A 209 -1.04 -16.99 12.58
CA ASP A 209 -1.12 -17.90 11.43
C ASP A 209 0.04 -17.68 10.45
N ALA A 210 0.34 -16.41 10.11
CA ALA A 210 1.46 -16.08 9.22
C ALA A 210 2.82 -16.49 9.81
N LEU A 211 3.01 -16.34 11.13
CA LEU A 211 4.22 -16.79 11.81
C LEU A 211 4.31 -18.32 11.84
N ALA A 212 3.21 -19.00 12.14
CA ALA A 212 3.14 -20.46 12.16
C ALA A 212 3.49 -21.07 10.79
N GLU A 213 2.91 -20.52 9.71
CA GLU A 213 3.20 -20.95 8.34
C GLU A 213 4.65 -20.68 7.95
N ARG A 214 5.18 -19.50 8.29
CA ARG A 214 6.55 -19.09 7.93
C ARG A 214 7.62 -19.95 8.58
N PHE A 215 7.41 -20.35 9.83
CA PHE A 215 8.42 -21.04 10.64
C PHE A 215 8.13 -22.53 10.85
N GLY A 216 6.98 -23.02 10.37
CA GLY A 216 6.59 -24.42 10.53
C GLY A 216 6.39 -24.84 11.98
N CYS A 217 5.96 -23.90 12.84
CA CYS A 217 5.80 -24.12 14.28
C CYS A 217 4.41 -23.73 14.77
N TYR A 218 4.05 -24.18 15.97
CA TYR A 218 2.85 -23.71 16.65
C TYR A 218 3.15 -22.37 17.33
N VAL A 219 2.32 -21.36 17.06
CA VAL A 219 2.44 -20.02 17.64
C VAL A 219 1.26 -19.78 18.57
N SER A 220 1.55 -19.46 19.83
CA SER A 220 0.56 -19.02 20.80
C SER A 220 0.88 -17.59 21.21
N ILE A 221 -0.10 -16.68 21.06
CA ILE A 221 0.01 -15.30 21.56
C ILE A 221 -0.81 -15.23 22.85
N ASP A 222 -0.11 -15.07 23.97
CA ASP A 222 -0.73 -14.88 25.28
C ASP A 222 -0.80 -13.38 25.62
N MET A 223 -1.97 -12.92 26.05
CA MET A 223 -2.21 -11.55 26.48
C MET A 223 -2.72 -11.57 27.92
N THR A 224 -1.81 -11.35 28.85
CA THR A 224 -2.11 -11.28 30.29
C THR A 224 -1.99 -9.85 30.81
N GLY A 225 -2.82 -9.51 31.79
CA GLY A 225 -2.82 -8.21 32.46
C GLY A 225 -3.47 -8.29 33.84
N PRO A 226 -3.20 -7.31 34.72
CA PRO A 226 -3.78 -7.30 36.06
C PRO A 226 -5.31 -7.16 35.98
N SER A 227 -6.00 -8.14 36.57
CA SER A 227 -7.44 -8.08 36.86
C SER A 227 -7.63 -7.36 38.19
N LEU A 228 -8.43 -6.30 38.22
CA LEU A 228 -8.75 -5.57 39.47
C LEU A 228 -9.49 -6.47 40.48
N GLU A 229 -10.05 -7.61 40.04
CA GLU A 229 -10.70 -8.59 40.91
C GLU A 229 -9.74 -9.30 41.89
N ASN A 230 -8.41 -9.18 41.71
CA ASN A 230 -7.42 -9.91 42.52
C ASN A 230 -6.44 -9.01 43.32
N GLU A 231 -6.65 -7.69 43.39
CA GLU A 231 -5.77 -6.81 44.20
C GLU A 231 -5.76 -7.21 45.69
N ASP A 232 -6.85 -7.82 46.18
CA ASP A 232 -6.92 -8.33 47.56
C ASP A 232 -6.30 -9.73 47.75
N VAL A 233 -6.04 -10.48 46.67
CA VAL A 233 -5.56 -11.88 46.77
C VAL A 233 -4.05 -11.99 46.62
N ILE A 234 -3.40 -11.03 45.94
CA ILE A 234 -1.94 -11.02 45.71
C ILE A 234 -1.26 -9.83 46.42
N GLY A 235 -1.79 -9.46 47.60
CA GLY A 235 -1.24 -8.43 48.50
C GLY A 235 -0.93 -8.94 49.91
N GLY A 236 -0.93 -10.26 50.11
CA GLY A 236 -0.63 -10.92 51.39
C GLY A 236 0.82 -11.36 51.56
N LEU A 237 1.80 -10.52 51.21
CA LEU A 237 3.19 -10.69 51.65
C LEU A 237 3.71 -9.33 52.12
N ARG A 238 3.44 -9.05 53.41
CA ARG A 238 4.34 -8.26 54.25
C ARG A 238 5.50 -9.16 54.70
#